data_AF-A0A8J4T0E8-F1
#
_entry.id   AF-A0A8J4T0E8-F1
#
_cell.length_a   1.000
_cell.length_b   1.000
_cell.length_c   1.000
_cell.angle_alpha   90.00
_cell.angle_beta   90.00
_cell.angle_gamma   90.00
#
_symmetry.space_group_name_H-M   'P 1'
#
loop_
_entity.id
_entity.type
_entity.pdbx_description
1 polymer ?
#
loop_
_entity_poly.entity_id
_entity_poly.type
_entity_poly.pdbx_seq_one_letter_code
_entity_poly.pdbx_strand_id
1 'polypeptide(L)'
;MASLFDLLGQVAPVLLKAKRLLQELCRKKADWDKALASEETVAWKEYLHSLAGLTKLRIIRYIKPQTLKGPYQMELRGFSGTSKAGYGAAIYARLMDKGGSVYCSLVLGKSRVAPMRVVSIPRMELTAAVPVTKLTSYVKDELLKEFKSMT
;
A
#
# COMPACT_ATOMS: atom_id res chain seq x y z
N MET A 1 4.52 -14.46 -10.09
CA MET A 1 4.31 -13.11 -9.48
C MET A 1 4.02 -12.00 -10.49
N ALA A 2 4.34 -12.17 -11.78
CA ALA A 2 4.23 -11.10 -12.78
C ALA A 2 2.80 -10.73 -13.24
N SER A 3 1.73 -11.28 -12.64
CA SER A 3 0.35 -11.01 -13.04
C SER A 3 -0.41 -10.02 -12.14
N LEU A 4 0.07 -9.74 -10.92
CA LEU A 4 -0.58 -8.82 -9.98
C LEU A 4 0.16 -7.48 -9.96
N PHE A 5 -0.36 -6.52 -10.71
CA PHE A 5 0.18 -5.16 -10.80
C PHE A 5 -0.55 -4.20 -9.85
N ASP A 6 0.20 -3.58 -8.95
CA ASP A 6 -0.31 -2.60 -8.00
C ASP A 6 0.55 -1.33 -8.02
N LEU A 7 0.31 -0.47 -9.00
CA LEU A 7 1.09 0.75 -9.22
C LEU A 7 0.92 1.76 -8.08
N LEU A 8 -0.30 1.85 -7.54
CA LEU A 8 -0.65 2.82 -6.50
C LEU A 8 -0.63 2.21 -5.09
N GLY A 9 -0.32 0.92 -4.93
CA GLY A 9 -0.28 0.27 -3.62
C GLY A 9 -1.64 0.06 -2.96
N GLN A 10 -2.72 -0.02 -3.74
CA GLN A 10 -4.08 -0.19 -3.24
C GLN A 10 -4.32 -1.58 -2.63
N VAL A 11 -3.51 -2.56 -3.04
CA VAL A 11 -3.54 -3.93 -2.50
C VAL A 11 -2.22 -4.27 -1.80
N ALA A 12 -1.48 -3.26 -1.36
CA ALA A 12 -0.20 -3.39 -0.68
C ALA A 12 -0.21 -4.36 0.53
N PRO A 13 -1.30 -4.47 1.34
CA PRO A 13 -1.38 -5.47 2.41
C PRO A 13 -1.42 -6.91 1.90
N VAL A 14 -2.08 -7.16 0.77
CA VAL A 14 -2.15 -8.49 0.15
C VAL A 14 -0.78 -8.87 -0.41
N LEU A 15 -0.13 -7.94 -1.12
CA LEU A 15 1.23 -8.13 -1.64
C LEU A 15 2.27 -8.33 -0.53
N LEU A 16 2.08 -7.73 0.66
CA LEU A 16 2.99 -7.91 1.78
C LEU A 16 3.10 -9.39 2.20
N LYS A 17 1.99 -10.15 2.13
CA LYS A 17 1.99 -11.59 2.43
C LYS A 17 2.88 -12.37 1.45
N ALA A 18 2.75 -12.13 0.15
CA ALA A 18 3.62 -12.72 -0.87
C ALA A 18 5.09 -12.34 -0.67
N LYS A 19 5.38 -11.06 -0.43
CA LYS A 19 6.75 -10.60 -0.20
C LYS A 19 7.37 -11.27 1.03
N ARG A 20 6.58 -11.54 2.08
CA ARG A 20 7.03 -12.27 3.26
C ARG A 20 7.33 -13.73 2.94
N LEU A 21 6.45 -14.42 2.22
CA LEU A 21 6.70 -15.81 1.78
C LEU A 21 7.97 -15.91 0.93
N LEU A 22 8.21 -14.94 0.04
CA LEU A 22 9.43 -14.86 -0.74
C LEU A 22 10.66 -14.60 0.13
N GLN A 23 10.59 -13.68 1.09
CA GLN A 23 11.68 -13.44 2.04
C GLN A 23 12.05 -14.71 2.82
N GLU A 24 11.06 -15.51 3.22
CA GLU A 24 11.27 -16.79 3.90
C GLU A 24 12.02 -17.80 3.04
N LEU A 25 11.66 -17.92 1.76
CA LEU A 25 12.41 -18.77 0.82
C LEU A 25 13.85 -18.30 0.63
N CYS A 26 14.05 -16.98 0.50
CA CYS A 26 15.40 -16.41 0.42
C CYS A 26 16.21 -16.69 1.70
N ARG A 27 15.58 -16.63 2.88
CA ARG A 27 16.20 -16.95 4.16
C ARG A 27 16.65 -18.42 4.22
N LYS A 28 15.83 -19.33 3.70
CA LYS A 28 16.15 -20.76 3.58
C LYS A 28 17.14 -21.08 2.45
N LYS A 29 17.57 -20.08 1.67
CA LYS A 29 18.42 -20.24 0.47
C LYS A 29 17.83 -21.27 -0.51
N ALA A 30 16.50 -21.26 -0.66
CA ALA A 30 15.82 -22.12 -1.60
C ALA A 30 16.28 -21.79 -3.03
N ASP A 31 16.55 -22.84 -3.80
CA ASP A 31 16.94 -22.72 -5.20
C ASP A 31 15.70 -22.51 -6.06
N TRP A 32 15.81 -21.73 -7.13
CA TRP A 32 14.69 -21.41 -8.00
C TRP A 32 14.27 -22.62 -8.87
N ASP A 33 15.22 -23.49 -9.19
CA ASP A 33 15.03 -24.71 -9.99
C ASP A 33 14.49 -25.90 -9.18
N LYS A 34 14.52 -25.83 -7.84
CA LYS A 34 14.13 -26.93 -6.97
C LYS A 34 12.68 -26.80 -6.53
N ALA A 35 12.00 -27.94 -6.43
CA ALA A 35 10.68 -27.99 -5.84
C ALA A 35 10.72 -27.48 -4.39
N LEU A 36 9.70 -26.70 -4.03
CA LEU A 36 9.50 -26.24 -2.66
C LEU A 36 9.16 -27.42 -1.75
N ALA A 37 9.53 -27.32 -0.47
CA ALA A 37 9.07 -28.28 0.52
C ALA A 37 7.54 -28.18 0.71
N SER A 38 6.97 -29.21 1.33
CA SER A 38 5.51 -29.37 1.45
C SER A 38 4.86 -28.20 2.17
N GLU A 39 5.47 -27.71 3.24
CA GLU A 39 4.96 -26.60 4.05
C GLU A 39 4.88 -25.29 3.26
N GLU A 40 5.94 -24.92 2.53
CA GLU A 40 5.92 -23.69 1.72
C GLU A 40 4.93 -23.81 0.57
N THR A 41 4.85 -25.00 -0.05
CA THR A 41 3.88 -25.26 -1.12
C THR A 41 2.45 -25.03 -0.64
N VAL A 42 2.11 -25.49 0.57
CA VAL A 42 0.79 -25.25 1.17
C VAL A 42 0.56 -23.76 1.39
N ALA A 43 1.49 -23.06 2.03
CA ALA A 43 1.37 -21.62 2.30
C ALA A 43 1.24 -20.77 1.02
N TRP A 44 1.97 -21.13 -0.05
CA TRP A 44 1.86 -20.49 -1.35
C TRP A 44 0.50 -20.76 -2.01
N LYS A 45 -0.01 -21.99 -1.96
CA LYS A 45 -1.33 -22.34 -2.48
C LYS A 45 -2.46 -21.61 -1.76
N GLU A 46 -2.38 -21.52 -0.43
CA GLU A 46 -3.34 -20.74 0.38
C GLU A 46 -3.31 -19.26 0.02
N TYR A 47 -2.11 -18.68 -0.12
CA TYR A 47 -1.96 -17.30 -0.57
C TYR A 47 -2.60 -17.10 -1.95
N LEU A 48 -2.31 -17.97 -2.92
CA LEU A 48 -2.88 -17.90 -4.26
C LEU A 48 -4.41 -18.02 -4.25
N HIS A 49 -4.95 -18.92 -3.42
CA HIS A 49 -6.39 -19.04 -3.24
C HIS A 49 -7.01 -17.76 -2.68
N SER A 50 -6.33 -17.10 -1.73
CA SER A 50 -6.79 -15.82 -1.18
C SER A 50 -6.85 -14.69 -2.21
N LEU A 51 -6.08 -14.77 -3.31
CA LEU A 51 -6.11 -13.78 -4.39
C LEU A 51 -7.42 -13.84 -5.20
N ALA A 52 -8.17 -14.94 -5.16
CA ALA A 52 -9.47 -15.01 -5.82
C ALA A 52 -10.42 -13.91 -5.31
N GLY A 53 -10.29 -13.51 -4.05
CA GLY A 53 -11.05 -12.39 -3.46
C GLY A 53 -10.78 -11.04 -4.13
N LEU A 54 -9.58 -10.82 -4.69
CA LEU A 54 -9.24 -9.56 -5.37
C LEU A 54 -10.04 -9.33 -6.64
N THR A 55 -10.53 -10.39 -7.29
CA THR A 55 -11.36 -10.26 -8.51
C THR A 55 -12.69 -9.52 -8.24
N LYS A 56 -13.19 -9.64 -7.00
CA LYS A 56 -14.41 -9.00 -6.53
C LYS A 56 -14.16 -7.58 -6.01
N LEU A 57 -12.91 -7.21 -5.74
CA LEU A 57 -12.56 -5.88 -5.26
C LEU A 57 -12.77 -4.85 -6.39
N ARG A 58 -13.48 -3.77 -6.08
CA ARG A 58 -13.65 -2.62 -6.97
C ARG A 58 -13.03 -1.41 -6.27
N ILE A 59 -12.02 -0.82 -6.90
CA ILE A 59 -11.33 0.36 -6.40
C ILE A 59 -11.77 1.55 -7.24
N ILE A 60 -12.37 2.54 -6.59
CA ILE A 60 -12.72 3.81 -7.22
C ILE A 60 -11.42 4.57 -7.44
N ARG A 61 -11.05 4.81 -8.70
CA ARG A 61 -9.80 5.51 -9.06
C ARG A 61 -9.92 7.02 -8.96
N TYR A 62 -11.13 7.55 -9.05
CA TYR A 62 -11.37 9.00 -9.00
C TYR A 62 -11.50 9.47 -7.56
N ILE A 63 -10.58 10.34 -7.12
CA ILE A 63 -10.47 10.80 -5.73
C ILE A 63 -11.65 11.71 -5.35
N LYS A 64 -12.15 12.49 -6.29
CA LYS A 64 -13.28 13.40 -6.08
C LYS A 64 -14.61 12.65 -6.30
N PRO A 65 -15.48 12.51 -5.30
CA PRO A 65 -16.77 11.88 -5.54
C PRO A 65 -17.66 12.75 -6.43
N GLN A 66 -18.49 12.12 -7.27
CA GLN A 66 -19.41 12.83 -8.18
C GLN A 66 -20.45 13.68 -7.44
N THR A 67 -20.76 13.31 -6.19
CA THR A 67 -21.67 14.05 -5.30
C THR A 67 -21.06 15.36 -4.82
N LEU A 68 -19.73 15.51 -4.86
CA LEU A 68 -19.03 16.71 -4.42
C LEU A 68 -19.11 17.79 -5.51
N LYS A 69 -20.11 18.65 -5.40
CA LYS A 69 -20.33 19.80 -6.30
C LYS A 69 -19.85 21.09 -5.64
N GLY A 70 -19.30 21.99 -6.45
CA GLY A 70 -18.82 23.30 -6.00
C GLY A 70 -17.42 23.27 -5.36
N PRO A 71 -17.00 24.37 -4.71
CA PRO A 71 -15.69 24.50 -4.08
C PRO A 71 -15.59 23.60 -2.85
N TYR A 72 -14.40 23.03 -2.65
CA TYR A 72 -14.08 22.13 -1.55
C TYR A 72 -12.67 22.39 -1.06
N GLN A 73 -12.39 21.99 0.17
CA GLN A 73 -11.04 21.96 0.72
C GLN A 73 -10.45 20.55 0.57
N MET A 74 -9.19 20.47 0.15
CA MET A 74 -8.47 19.21 0.03
C MET A 74 -7.28 19.19 0.99
N GLU A 75 -7.18 18.11 1.75
CA GLU A 75 -6.05 17.81 2.62
C GLU A 75 -5.43 16.46 2.25
N LEU A 76 -4.11 16.36 2.33
CA LEU A 76 -3.39 15.09 2.25
C LEU A 76 -2.99 14.63 3.65
N ARG A 77 -3.30 13.38 3.98
CA ARG A 77 -3.01 12.76 5.28
C ARG A 77 -2.20 11.49 5.05
N GLY A 78 -0.96 11.50 5.53
CA GLY A 78 -0.07 10.32 5.49
C GLY A 78 -0.09 9.56 6.80
N PHE A 79 -0.21 8.24 6.73
CA PHE A 79 -0.19 7.33 7.87
C PHE A 79 0.93 6.31 7.69
N SER A 80 1.69 6.05 8.74
CA SER A 80 2.64 4.93 8.81
C SER A 80 2.13 3.87 9.76
N GLY A 81 2.32 2.61 9.40
CA GLY A 81 2.03 1.48 10.28
C GLY A 81 3.20 0.50 10.31
N THR A 82 3.40 -0.15 11.45
CA THR A 82 4.41 -1.18 11.61
C THR A 82 3.88 -2.41 12.32
N SER A 83 4.52 -3.54 12.06
CA SER A 83 4.25 -4.83 12.67
C SER A 83 5.50 -5.70 12.58
N LYS A 84 5.50 -6.85 13.27
CA LYS A 84 6.56 -7.86 13.13
C LYS A 84 6.72 -8.37 11.70
N ALA A 85 5.65 -8.31 10.89
CA ALA A 85 5.68 -8.78 9.50
C ALA A 85 6.24 -7.73 8.52
N GLY A 86 6.21 -6.45 8.89
CA GLY A 86 6.65 -5.36 8.04
C GLY A 86 6.03 -4.03 8.40
N TYR A 87 6.35 -3.04 7.58
CA TYR A 87 5.92 -1.67 7.75
C TYR A 87 5.40 -1.10 6.44
N GLY A 88 4.60 -0.05 6.55
CA GLY A 88 3.98 0.56 5.39
C GLY A 88 3.59 2.01 5.60
N ALA A 89 3.21 2.61 4.49
CA ALA A 89 2.75 3.97 4.36
C ALA A 89 1.44 3.98 3.58
N ALA A 90 0.48 4.80 3.99
CA ALA A 90 -0.77 5.02 3.29
C ALA A 90 -1.09 6.52 3.25
N ILE A 91 -1.28 7.06 2.06
CA ILE A 91 -1.57 8.47 1.82
C ILE A 91 -3.03 8.60 1.40
N TYR A 92 -3.82 9.29 2.21
CA TYR A 92 -5.22 9.57 1.94
C TYR A 92 -5.41 11.02 1.51
N ALA A 93 -6.28 11.22 0.53
CA ALA A 93 -6.86 12.52 0.25
C ALA A 93 -8.18 12.64 1.02
N ARG A 94 -8.33 13.76 1.73
CA ARG A 94 -9.52 14.13 2.47
C ARG A 94 -10.11 15.37 1.83
N LEU A 95 -11.33 15.27 1.34
CA LEU A 95 -12.07 16.37 0.74
C LEU A 95 -13.20 16.78 1.68
N MET A 96 -13.36 18.08 1.89
CA MET A 96 -14.46 18.64 2.69
C MET A 96 -15.24 19.65 1.86
N ASP A 97 -16.56 19.47 1.79
CA ASP A 97 -17.46 20.44 1.18
C ASP A 97 -17.81 21.61 2.13
N LYS A 98 -18.47 22.65 1.61
CA LYS A 98 -18.95 23.77 2.44
C LYS A 98 -20.01 23.37 3.47
N GLY A 99 -20.70 22.26 3.27
CA GLY A 99 -21.71 21.72 4.18
C GLY A 99 -21.13 20.87 5.31
N GLY A 100 -19.81 20.63 5.32
CA GLY A 100 -19.12 19.81 6.32
C GLY A 100 -19.03 18.32 5.98
N SER A 101 -19.53 17.86 4.82
CA SER A 101 -19.39 16.47 4.40
C SER A 101 -17.92 16.15 4.09
N VAL A 102 -17.44 15.04 4.63
CA VAL A 102 -16.04 14.60 4.47
C VAL A 102 -15.99 13.34 3.61
N TYR A 103 -15.09 13.37 2.63
CA TYR A 103 -14.80 12.25 1.75
C TYR A 103 -13.32 11.88 1.85
N CYS A 104 -13.02 10.61 2.11
CA CYS A 104 -11.66 10.11 2.22
C CYS A 104 -11.39 9.04 1.16
N SER A 105 -10.26 9.15 0.46
CA SER A 105 -9.85 8.18 -0.55
C SER A 105 -8.36 7.85 -0.41
N LEU A 106 -8.02 6.56 -0.49
CA LEU A 106 -6.63 6.12 -0.51
C LEU A 106 -6.02 6.48 -1.87
N VAL A 107 -5.04 7.38 -1.87
CA VAL A 107 -4.35 7.85 -3.08
C VAL A 107 -3.22 6.90 -3.41
N LEU A 108 -2.39 6.60 -2.41
CA LEU A 108 -1.20 5.78 -2.60
C LEU A 108 -0.83 5.02 -1.34
N GLY A 109 -0.58 3.72 -1.49
CA GLY A 109 -0.06 2.84 -0.46
C GLY A 109 1.34 2.35 -0.79
N LYS A 110 2.10 1.94 0.23
CA LYS A 110 3.35 1.23 0.05
C LYS A 110 3.61 0.31 1.23
N SER A 111 3.99 -0.93 0.94
CA SER A 111 4.34 -1.92 1.96
C SER A 111 5.75 -2.46 1.74
N ARG A 112 6.46 -2.70 2.85
CA ARG A 112 7.78 -3.31 2.91
C ARG A 112 7.79 -4.40 3.98
N VAL A 113 8.42 -5.52 3.68
CA VAL A 113 8.62 -6.61 4.65
C VAL A 113 9.58 -6.13 5.72
N ALA A 114 9.41 -6.62 6.96
CA ALA A 114 10.35 -6.35 8.03
C ALA A 114 11.77 -6.81 7.62
N PRO A 115 12.83 -6.11 8.05
CA PRO A 115 14.19 -6.59 7.83
C PRO A 115 14.38 -7.99 8.43
N MET A 116 15.19 -8.83 7.78
CA MET A 116 15.53 -10.15 8.32
C MET A 116 16.35 -10.07 9.62
N ARG A 117 17.09 -8.98 9.80
CA ARG A 117 17.77 -8.68 11.07
C ARG A 117 16.73 -8.19 12.07
N VAL A 118 16.83 -8.64 13.31
CA VAL A 118 15.94 -8.19 14.38
C VAL A 118 16.14 -6.69 14.59
N VAL A 119 15.06 -5.94 14.37
CA VAL A 119 14.98 -4.50 14.64
C VAL A 119 13.83 -4.29 15.61
N SER A 120 14.00 -3.41 16.59
CA SER A 120 12.93 -3.09 17.54
C SER A 120 11.76 -2.38 16.84
N ILE A 121 10.54 -2.56 17.35
CA ILE A 121 9.33 -1.91 16.82
C ILE A 121 9.50 -0.38 16.76
N PRO A 122 10.00 0.32 17.80
CA PRO A 122 10.18 1.77 17.73
C PRO A 122 11.12 2.23 16.60
N ARG A 123 12.20 1.47 16.33
CA ARG A 123 13.10 1.76 15.20
C ARG A 123 12.40 1.53 13.85
N MET A 124 11.55 0.52 13.75
CA MET A 124 10.75 0.29 12.55
C MET A 124 9.71 1.39 12.36
N GLU A 125 9.09 1.91 13.42
CA GLU A 125 8.15 3.04 13.35
C GLU A 125 8.84 4.29 12.79
N LEU A 126 10.02 4.62 13.31
CA LEU A 126 10.83 5.71 12.77
C LEU A 126 11.21 5.46 11.30
N THR A 127 11.57 4.22 10.94
CA THR A 127 11.87 3.84 9.56
C THR A 127 10.65 3.97 8.64
N ALA A 128 9.45 3.71 9.15
CA ALA A 128 8.18 3.82 8.43
C ALA A 128 7.71 5.28 8.24
N ALA A 129 8.16 6.21 9.08
CA ALA A 129 7.88 7.63 8.91
C ALA A 129 8.53 8.19 7.62
N VAL A 130 9.73 7.72 7.26
CA VAL A 130 10.46 8.17 6.06
C VAL A 130 9.70 7.93 4.75
N PRO A 131 9.19 6.72 4.44
CA PRO A 131 8.39 6.52 3.24
C PRO A 131 7.10 7.33 3.27
N VAL A 132 6.45 7.53 4.43
CA VAL A 132 5.24 8.38 4.51
C VAL A 132 5.53 9.82 4.11
N THR A 133 6.60 10.43 4.65
CA THR A 133 6.92 11.83 4.33
C THR A 133 7.29 11.98 2.86
N LYS A 134 8.11 11.07 2.33
CA LYS A 134 8.49 11.07 0.90
C LYS A 134 7.30 10.89 -0.03
N LEU A 135 6.40 9.94 0.28
CA LEU A 135 5.22 9.69 -0.54
C LEU A 135 4.21 10.82 -0.44
N THR A 136 4.03 11.42 0.74
CA THR A 136 3.18 12.61 0.91
C THR A 136 3.69 13.76 0.05
N SER A 137 5.00 14.03 0.06
CA SER A 137 5.60 15.08 -0.78
C SER A 137 5.40 14.78 -2.26
N TYR A 138 5.69 13.56 -2.69
CA TYR A 138 5.51 13.13 -4.06
C TYR A 138 4.06 13.32 -4.53
N VAL A 139 3.09 12.83 -3.76
CA VAL A 139 1.66 12.96 -4.09
C VAL A 139 1.23 14.43 -4.13
N LYS A 140 1.74 15.25 -3.21
CA LYS A 140 1.47 16.69 -3.21
C LYS A 140 1.98 17.34 -4.49
N ASP A 141 3.20 17.04 -4.90
CA ASP A 141 3.81 17.63 -6.10
C ASP A 141 3.08 17.20 -7.38
N GLU A 142 2.68 15.93 -7.49
CA GLU A 142 1.95 15.44 -8.66
C GLU A 142 0.51 15.97 -8.74
N LEU A 143 -0.22 15.98 -7.62
CA LEU A 143 -1.59 16.51 -7.62
C LEU A 143 -1.62 18.03 -7.89
N LEU A 144 -0.68 18.80 -7.33
CA LEU A 144 -0.63 20.25 -7.53
C LEU A 144 -0.25 20.66 -8.97
N LYS A 145 0.45 19.81 -9.72
CA LYS A 145 0.74 20.05 -11.15
C LYS A 145 -0.53 20.00 -11.98
N GLU A 146 -1.41 19.02 -11.75
CA GLU A 146 -2.67 18.89 -12.49
C GLU A 146 -3.67 20.01 -12.20
N PHE A 147 -3.75 20.50 -10.95
CA PHE A 147 -4.66 21.61 -10.62
C PHE A 147 -4.22 22.96 -11.22
N LYS A 148 -2.94 23.14 -11.57
CA LYS A 148 -2.46 24.36 -12.22
C LYS A 148 -2.69 24.38 -13.73
N SER A 149 -2.81 23.23 -14.41
CA SER A 149 -3.03 23.19 -15.86
C SER A 149 -4.51 23.28 -16.28
N MET A 150 -5.43 23.30 -15.31
CA MET A 150 -6.88 23.45 -15.51
C MET A 150 -7.40 24.85 -15.15
N THR A 151 -6.51 25.82 -14.92
CA THR A 151 -6.81 27.25 -14.77
C THR A 151 -6.13 28.01 -15.88
#